data_AF-A0A2D8HS95-F1
#
_entry.id   AF-A0A2D8HS95-F1
#
_cell.length_a   1.000
_cell.length_b   1.000
_cell.length_c   1.000
_cell.angle_alpha   90.00
_cell.angle_beta   90.00
_cell.angle_gamma   90.00
#
_symmetry.space_group_name_H-M   'P 1'
#
loop_
_entity.id
_entity.type
_entity.pdbx_description
1 polymer ?
#
loop_
_entity_poly.entity_id
_entity_poly.type
_entity_poly.pdbx_seq_one_letter_code
_entity_poly.pdbx_strand_id
1 'polypeptide(L)'
;MLVHSSIRQDFVDALSAQAREAKVGMPFEANVLCGPLNNSNQLSHVLGFLDRVPSHASVTAGGEQVGSSGYFVAPTVIAGLQQDDEMSQREVFGPVITVQEFSDESEALGYANGVEYGLASSVWTVDVARAMRCARDLDFGCVWVNTHIPIVAEMPHGGFKKSGYGKDLSAYALEDYTRIKHVMVNIAE
;
A
#
# COMPACT_ATOMS: atom_id res chain seq x y z
N MET A 1 2.30 -6.35 -3.43
CA MET A 1 2.20 -7.38 -2.35
C MET A 1 3.34 -8.36 -2.50
N LEU A 2 3.96 -8.76 -1.38
CA LEU A 2 4.97 -9.81 -1.33
C LEU A 2 4.33 -11.08 -0.76
N VAL A 3 4.41 -12.19 -1.49
CA VAL A 3 3.76 -13.47 -1.11
C VAL A 3 4.80 -14.58 -1.14
N HIS A 4 4.80 -15.43 -0.11
CA HIS A 4 5.76 -16.54 -0.04
C HIS A 4 5.52 -17.51 -1.21
N SER A 5 6.59 -17.95 -1.86
CA SER A 5 6.56 -18.78 -3.08
C SER A 5 5.69 -20.03 -2.93
N SER A 6 5.66 -20.63 -1.73
CA SER A 6 4.84 -21.81 -1.43
C SER A 6 3.33 -21.63 -1.55
N ILE A 7 2.81 -20.39 -1.53
CA ILE A 7 1.37 -20.10 -1.63
C ILE A 7 1.03 -19.10 -2.74
N ARG A 8 2.03 -18.65 -3.52
CA ARG A 8 1.87 -17.56 -4.49
C ARG A 8 0.75 -17.86 -5.49
N GLN A 9 0.76 -19.06 -6.08
CA GLN A 9 -0.21 -19.41 -7.12
C GLN A 9 -1.64 -19.37 -6.57
N ASP A 10 -1.90 -20.09 -5.48
CA ASP A 10 -3.21 -20.12 -4.81
C ASP A 10 -3.67 -18.71 -4.40
N PHE A 11 -2.74 -17.87 -3.92
CA PHE A 11 -3.04 -16.48 -3.56
C PHE A 11 -3.42 -15.62 -4.77
N VAL A 12 -2.66 -15.72 -5.88
CA VAL A 12 -2.95 -14.96 -7.11
C VAL A 12 -4.30 -15.38 -7.68
N ASP A 13 -4.61 -16.68 -7.68
CA ASP A 13 -5.88 -17.19 -8.19
C ASP A 13 -7.06 -16.70 -7.34
N ALA A 14 -6.95 -16.79 -6.00
CA ALA A 14 -7.97 -16.30 -5.08
C ALA A 14 -8.18 -14.78 -5.18
N LEU A 15 -7.09 -14.01 -5.23
CA LEU A 15 -7.16 -12.55 -5.37
C LEU A 15 -7.76 -12.14 -6.72
N SER A 16 -7.39 -12.83 -7.79
CA SER A 16 -7.93 -12.58 -9.13
C SER A 16 -9.42 -12.91 -9.21
N ALA A 17 -9.87 -13.99 -8.56
CA ALA A 17 -11.28 -14.32 -8.47
C ALA A 17 -12.06 -13.19 -7.75
N GLN A 18 -11.56 -12.74 -6.59
CA GLN A 18 -12.17 -11.64 -5.84
C GLN A 18 -12.23 -10.34 -6.64
N ALA A 19 -11.17 -10.01 -7.39
CA ALA A 19 -11.11 -8.82 -8.23
C ALA A 19 -12.15 -8.85 -9.36
N ARG A 20 -12.41 -10.02 -9.97
CA ARG A 20 -13.43 -10.17 -11.02
C ARG A 20 -14.86 -10.05 -10.49
N GLU A 21 -15.09 -10.43 -9.24
CA GLU A 21 -16.40 -10.34 -8.59
C GLU A 21 -16.72 -8.93 -8.08
N ALA A 22 -15.70 -8.08 -7.90
CA ALA A 22 -15.87 -6.74 -7.36
C ALA A 22 -16.66 -5.84 -8.33
N LYS A 23 -17.88 -5.47 -7.92
CA LYS A 23 -18.75 -4.60 -8.71
C LYS A 23 -18.18 -3.18 -8.78
N VAL A 24 -17.97 -2.71 -10.02
CA VAL A 24 -17.62 -1.34 -10.36
C VAL A 24 -18.88 -0.56 -10.71
N GLY A 25 -19.04 0.64 -10.15
CA GLY A 25 -20.23 1.46 -10.42
C GLY A 25 -20.29 2.74 -9.60
N MET A 26 -21.43 3.40 -9.60
CA MET A 26 -21.61 4.63 -8.83
C MET A 26 -21.69 4.33 -7.32
N PRO A 27 -21.17 5.22 -6.44
CA PRO A 27 -21.07 4.98 -5.01
C PRO A 27 -22.43 4.83 -4.29
N PHE A 28 -23.52 5.25 -4.92
CA PHE A 28 -24.89 5.13 -4.36
C PHE A 28 -25.60 3.84 -4.79
N GLU A 29 -25.00 3.03 -5.65
CA GLU A 29 -25.58 1.76 -6.07
C GLU A 29 -25.31 0.67 -5.03
N ALA A 30 -26.26 -0.24 -4.87
CA ALA A 30 -26.09 -1.40 -4.01
C ALA A 30 -24.92 -2.27 -4.47
N ASN A 31 -24.15 -2.75 -3.49
CA ASN A 31 -23.05 -3.70 -3.61
C ASN A 31 -21.89 -3.25 -4.51
N VAL A 32 -21.75 -1.96 -4.82
CA VAL A 32 -20.55 -1.42 -5.49
C VAL A 32 -19.39 -1.39 -4.50
N LEU A 33 -18.25 -1.97 -4.91
CA LEU A 33 -17.02 -1.98 -4.12
C LEU A 33 -15.97 -1.02 -4.69
N CYS A 34 -16.08 -0.63 -5.96
CA CYS A 34 -15.14 0.27 -6.62
C CYS A 34 -15.87 1.37 -7.39
N GLY A 35 -15.69 2.61 -6.93
CA GLY A 35 -16.18 3.81 -7.61
C GLY A 35 -15.28 4.26 -8.77
N PRO A 36 -15.61 5.38 -9.42
CA PRO A 36 -14.74 5.97 -10.43
C PRO A 36 -13.48 6.57 -9.79
N LEU A 37 -12.41 6.64 -10.56
CA LEU A 37 -11.28 7.53 -10.26
C LEU A 37 -11.75 8.99 -10.27
N ASN A 38 -10.96 9.86 -9.63
CA ASN A 38 -11.38 11.23 -9.36
C ASN A 38 -11.59 12.08 -10.64
N ASN A 39 -10.74 11.91 -11.66
CA ASN A 39 -10.77 12.72 -12.88
C ASN A 39 -10.11 12.00 -14.07
N SER A 40 -10.20 12.61 -15.26
CA SER A 40 -9.63 12.07 -16.50
C SER A 40 -8.11 11.94 -16.48
N ASN A 41 -7.38 12.85 -15.81
CA ASN A 41 -5.92 12.74 -15.69
C ASN A 41 -5.54 11.51 -14.87
N GLN A 42 -6.28 11.22 -13.80
CA GLN A 42 -6.07 10.02 -12.98
C GLN A 42 -6.39 8.74 -13.78
N LEU A 43 -7.46 8.76 -14.59
CA LEU A 43 -7.76 7.65 -15.50
C LEU A 43 -6.61 7.40 -16.47
N SER A 44 -6.15 8.43 -17.18
CA SER A 44 -5.03 8.31 -18.12
C SER A 44 -3.74 7.87 -17.44
N HIS A 45 -3.50 8.32 -16.20
CA HIS A 45 -2.34 7.93 -15.41
C HIS A 45 -2.35 6.42 -15.11
N VAL A 46 -3.47 5.92 -14.57
CA VAL A 46 -3.64 4.48 -14.24
C VAL A 46 -3.59 3.62 -15.50
N LEU A 47 -4.33 3.98 -16.56
CA LEU A 47 -4.30 3.23 -17.82
C LEU A 47 -2.90 3.23 -18.45
N GLY A 48 -2.19 4.36 -18.37
CA GLY A 48 -0.82 4.45 -18.87
C GLY A 48 0.13 3.47 -18.17
N PHE A 49 -0.04 3.24 -16.86
CA PHE A 49 0.69 2.16 -16.17
C PHE A 49 0.33 0.80 -16.79
N LEU A 50 -0.96 0.49 -16.91
CA LEU A 50 -1.44 -0.80 -17.44
C LEU A 50 -0.93 -1.10 -18.86
N ASP A 51 -0.81 -0.07 -19.71
CA ASP A 51 -0.22 -0.19 -21.05
C ASP A 51 1.28 -0.56 -21.04
N ARG A 52 1.97 -0.32 -19.92
CA ARG A 52 3.41 -0.57 -19.73
C ARG A 52 3.70 -1.79 -18.86
N VAL A 53 2.73 -2.68 -18.64
CA VAL A 53 2.99 -3.96 -17.97
C VAL A 53 4.09 -4.70 -18.76
N PRO A 54 5.21 -5.09 -18.11
CA PRO A 54 6.31 -5.71 -18.82
C PRO A 54 5.93 -7.11 -19.27
N SER A 55 6.55 -7.59 -20.36
CA SER A 55 6.21 -8.87 -20.99
C SER A 55 6.42 -10.11 -20.10
N HIS A 56 7.19 -9.99 -19.02
CA HIS A 56 7.41 -11.08 -18.06
C HIS A 56 6.37 -11.11 -16.93
N ALA A 57 5.56 -10.06 -16.77
CA ALA A 57 4.45 -10.00 -15.83
C ALA A 57 3.13 -10.30 -16.54
N SER A 58 2.10 -10.62 -15.76
CA SER A 58 0.77 -10.92 -16.28
C SER A 58 -0.31 -10.14 -15.55
N VAL A 59 -1.23 -9.57 -16.31
CA VAL A 59 -2.51 -9.08 -15.78
C VAL A 59 -3.43 -10.28 -15.61
N THR A 60 -3.70 -10.69 -14.38
CA THR A 60 -4.50 -11.88 -14.07
C THR A 60 -5.97 -11.56 -13.87
N ALA A 61 -6.32 -10.31 -13.57
CA ALA A 61 -7.68 -9.79 -13.54
C ALA A 61 -7.69 -8.30 -13.88
N GLY A 62 -8.79 -7.78 -14.44
CA GLY A 62 -8.95 -6.37 -14.79
C GLY A 62 -8.03 -5.94 -15.92
N GLY A 63 -7.39 -4.78 -15.77
CA GLY A 63 -6.45 -4.22 -16.75
C GLY A 63 -7.08 -3.27 -17.76
N GLU A 64 -8.36 -2.89 -17.57
CA GLU A 64 -9.10 -2.12 -18.55
C GLU A 64 -10.01 -1.07 -17.92
N GLN A 65 -10.39 -0.08 -18.75
CA GLN A 65 -11.45 0.85 -18.42
C GLN A 65 -12.81 0.14 -18.47
N VAL A 66 -13.68 0.42 -17.50
CA VAL A 66 -15.04 -0.15 -17.47
C VAL A 66 -16.03 0.85 -18.07
N GLY A 67 -16.76 0.40 -19.09
CA GLY A 67 -17.78 1.21 -19.78
C GLY A 67 -17.19 2.28 -20.71
N SER A 68 -18.06 3.09 -21.31
CA SER A 68 -17.70 4.11 -22.31
C SER A 68 -17.74 5.55 -21.80
N SER A 69 -18.06 5.74 -20.52
CA SER A 69 -18.15 7.06 -19.89
C SER A 69 -17.76 6.98 -18.40
N GLY A 70 -17.38 8.12 -17.83
CA GLY A 70 -16.83 8.17 -16.47
C GLY A 70 -15.38 7.68 -16.40
N TYR A 71 -14.86 7.56 -15.18
CA TYR A 71 -13.45 7.29 -14.91
C TYR A 71 -13.25 5.95 -14.21
N PHE A 72 -13.96 4.93 -14.66
CA PHE A 72 -13.97 3.61 -14.02
C PHE A 72 -12.85 2.71 -14.56
N VAL A 73 -12.12 2.07 -13.66
CA VAL A 73 -11.09 1.07 -14.00
C VAL A 73 -11.45 -0.22 -13.28
N ALA A 74 -11.32 -1.36 -13.98
CA ALA A 74 -11.57 -2.66 -13.39
C ALA A 74 -10.55 -2.95 -12.27
N PRO A 75 -10.96 -3.52 -11.12
CA PRO A 75 -10.02 -4.04 -10.14
C PRO A 75 -9.00 -4.97 -10.79
N THR A 76 -7.74 -4.59 -10.70
CA THR A 76 -6.67 -5.17 -11.50
C THR A 76 -5.67 -5.89 -10.61
N VAL A 77 -5.29 -7.09 -11.02
CA VAL A 77 -4.24 -7.89 -10.36
C VAL A 77 -3.12 -8.13 -11.37
N ILE A 78 -1.90 -7.78 -11.00
CA ILE A 78 -0.69 -7.95 -11.82
C ILE A 78 0.28 -8.85 -11.08
N ALA A 79 0.59 -10.02 -11.62
CA ALA A 79 1.47 -10.99 -11.00
C ALA A 79 2.80 -11.10 -11.77
N GLY A 80 3.87 -11.43 -11.04
CA GLY A 80 5.18 -11.73 -11.64
C GLY A 80 6.03 -10.51 -11.94
N LEU A 81 5.73 -9.36 -11.33
CA LEU A 81 6.64 -8.21 -11.35
C LEU A 81 7.92 -8.53 -10.59
N GLN A 82 9.02 -7.96 -11.05
CA GLN A 82 10.33 -7.97 -10.41
C GLN A 82 10.51 -6.71 -9.57
N GLN A 83 11.47 -6.73 -8.66
CA GLN A 83 11.65 -5.63 -7.70
C GLN A 83 11.85 -4.27 -8.36
N ASP A 84 12.60 -4.22 -9.45
CA ASP A 84 12.96 -2.97 -10.13
C ASP A 84 11.95 -2.54 -11.22
N ASP A 85 10.86 -3.30 -11.40
CA ASP A 85 9.80 -2.91 -12.34
C ASP A 85 9.10 -1.62 -11.88
N GLU A 86 8.67 -0.80 -12.84
CA GLU A 86 8.07 0.53 -12.59
C GLU A 86 6.93 0.46 -11.56
N MET A 87 6.03 -0.52 -11.69
CA MET A 87 4.86 -0.69 -10.82
C MET A 87 5.17 -1.23 -9.42
N SER A 88 6.36 -1.80 -9.20
CA SER A 88 6.84 -2.17 -7.87
C SER A 88 7.47 -0.98 -7.15
N GLN A 89 8.00 -0.02 -7.92
CA GLN A 89 8.75 1.13 -7.41
C GLN A 89 7.93 2.42 -7.33
N ARG A 90 6.84 2.54 -8.11
CA ARG A 90 6.02 3.75 -8.24
C ARG A 90 4.58 3.52 -7.80
N GLU A 91 4.00 4.57 -7.25
CA GLU A 91 2.59 4.58 -6.87
C GLU A 91 1.70 4.72 -8.11
N VAL A 92 0.84 3.72 -8.35
CA VAL A 92 -0.15 3.73 -9.45
C VAL A 92 -1.39 4.54 -9.08
N PHE A 93 -1.76 4.54 -7.79
CA PHE A 93 -2.91 5.27 -7.24
C PHE A 93 -4.24 4.98 -7.96
N GLY A 94 -4.50 3.69 -8.18
CA GLY A 94 -5.74 3.16 -8.77
C GLY A 94 -6.09 1.80 -8.17
N PRO A 95 -7.17 1.14 -8.64
CA PRO A 95 -7.58 -0.16 -8.14
C PRO A 95 -6.68 -1.28 -8.72
N VAL A 96 -5.37 -1.18 -8.50
CA VAL A 96 -4.35 -2.08 -9.05
C VAL A 96 -3.53 -2.66 -7.90
N ILE A 97 -3.47 -3.99 -7.81
CA ILE A 97 -2.62 -4.72 -6.87
C ILE A 97 -1.55 -5.47 -7.65
N THR A 98 -0.30 -5.30 -7.24
CA THR A 98 0.84 -6.08 -7.72
C THR A 98 1.11 -7.28 -6.81
N VAL A 99 1.58 -8.38 -7.36
CA VAL A 99 2.00 -9.58 -6.60
C VAL A 99 3.39 -10.01 -7.06
N GLN A 100 4.33 -9.97 -6.12
CA GLN A 100 5.68 -10.48 -6.26
C GLN A 100 5.87 -11.66 -5.30
N GLU A 101 6.73 -12.60 -5.68
CA GLU A 101 7.06 -13.73 -4.83
C GLU A 101 8.34 -13.49 -4.04
N PHE A 102 8.45 -14.14 -2.88
CA PHE A 102 9.70 -14.24 -2.13
C PHE A 102 9.86 -15.66 -1.58
N SER A 103 11.09 -16.06 -1.29
CA SER A 103 11.43 -17.40 -0.80
C SER A 103 11.82 -17.41 0.68
N ASP A 104 12.27 -16.28 1.22
CA ASP A 104 12.60 -16.16 2.64
C ASP A 104 12.33 -14.75 3.22
N GLU A 105 12.38 -14.66 4.55
CA GLU A 105 12.10 -13.44 5.31
C GLU A 105 13.07 -12.30 4.98
N SER A 106 14.35 -12.59 4.71
CA SER A 106 15.36 -11.58 4.39
C SER A 106 15.11 -10.98 3.01
N GLU A 107 14.75 -11.81 2.03
CA GLU A 107 14.37 -11.33 0.69
C GLU A 107 13.12 -10.44 0.76
N ALA A 108 12.10 -10.87 1.50
CA ALA A 108 10.87 -10.07 1.67
C ALA A 108 11.15 -8.69 2.29
N LEU A 109 12.00 -8.63 3.32
CA LEU A 109 12.40 -7.37 3.95
C LEU A 109 13.23 -6.52 2.99
N GLY A 110 14.14 -7.12 2.21
CA GLY A 110 14.91 -6.44 1.18
C GLY A 110 14.01 -5.78 0.13
N TYR A 111 13.01 -6.50 -0.38
CA TYR A 111 12.05 -5.95 -1.34
C TYR A 111 11.14 -4.89 -0.73
N ALA A 112 10.60 -5.13 0.47
CA ALA A 112 9.71 -4.18 1.15
C ALA A 112 10.42 -2.85 1.45
N ASN A 113 11.67 -2.89 1.90
CA ASN A 113 12.45 -1.69 2.20
C ASN A 113 13.13 -1.09 0.97
N GLY A 114 13.26 -1.84 -0.12
CA GLY A 114 13.91 -1.46 -1.39
C GLY A 114 13.08 -0.52 -2.26
N VAL A 115 12.21 0.30 -1.67
CA VAL A 115 11.43 1.36 -2.33
C VAL A 115 11.70 2.70 -1.65
N GLU A 116 11.48 3.79 -2.39
CA GLU A 116 11.70 5.17 -1.87
C GLU A 116 10.62 5.62 -0.86
N TYR A 117 9.55 4.83 -0.72
CA TYR A 117 8.39 5.12 0.12
C TYR A 117 8.43 4.31 1.43
N GLY A 118 7.73 4.79 2.44
CA GLY A 118 7.72 4.21 3.78
C GLY A 118 6.49 4.60 4.59
N LEU A 119 5.31 4.70 3.96
CA LEU A 119 4.09 5.16 4.63
C LEU A 119 3.58 4.14 5.64
N ALA A 120 3.16 2.98 5.14
CA ALA A 120 2.59 1.91 5.95
C ALA A 120 2.89 0.53 5.35
N SER A 121 2.86 -0.50 6.18
CA SER A 121 3.07 -1.89 5.79
C SER A 121 2.23 -2.86 6.63
N SER A 122 2.10 -4.10 6.17
CA SER A 122 1.46 -5.18 6.93
C SER A 122 2.28 -6.47 6.85
N VAL A 123 2.28 -7.22 7.95
CA VAL A 123 2.86 -8.56 8.04
C VAL A 123 1.76 -9.55 8.39
N TRP A 124 1.65 -10.63 7.62
CA TRP A 124 0.65 -11.69 7.83
C TRP A 124 1.36 -12.99 8.19
N THR A 125 1.27 -13.39 9.45
CA THR A 125 1.90 -14.62 9.96
C THR A 125 1.30 -15.05 11.30
N VAL A 126 1.32 -16.35 11.56
CA VAL A 126 0.97 -16.91 12.89
C VAL A 126 2.17 -16.96 13.84
N ASP A 127 3.39 -16.78 13.32
CA ASP A 127 4.61 -16.77 14.13
C ASP A 127 4.85 -15.36 14.72
N VAL A 128 4.62 -15.23 16.02
CA VAL A 128 4.81 -13.97 16.74
C VAL A 128 6.26 -13.47 16.70
N ALA A 129 7.25 -14.36 16.72
CA ALA A 129 8.65 -13.95 16.67
C ALA A 129 8.99 -13.38 15.28
N ARG A 130 8.46 -13.98 14.21
CA ARG A 130 8.56 -13.42 12.85
C ARG A 130 7.84 -12.08 12.75
N ALA A 131 6.61 -11.97 13.27
CA ALA A 131 5.88 -10.71 13.25
C ALA A 131 6.66 -9.58 13.92
N MET A 132 7.25 -9.83 15.10
CA MET A 132 8.03 -8.82 15.83
C MET A 132 9.36 -8.47 15.14
N ARG A 133 10.05 -9.43 14.52
CA ARG A 133 11.25 -9.15 13.72
C ARG A 133 10.92 -8.29 12.50
N CYS A 134 9.91 -8.69 11.72
CA CYS A 134 9.49 -7.92 10.56
C CYS A 134 9.02 -6.51 10.96
N ALA A 135 8.23 -6.37 12.03
CA ALA A 135 7.75 -5.06 12.48
C ALA A 135 8.87 -4.13 12.92
N ARG A 136 9.95 -4.67 13.49
CA ARG A 136 11.15 -3.89 13.84
C ARG A 136 11.96 -3.49 12.61
N ASP A 137 12.08 -4.40 11.63
CA ASP A 137 13.02 -4.26 10.51
C ASP A 137 12.40 -3.60 9.27
N LEU A 138 11.07 -3.47 9.20
CA LEU A 138 10.37 -2.72 8.16
C LEU A 138 10.56 -1.20 8.38
N ASP A 139 11.10 -0.53 7.36
CA ASP A 139 11.36 0.91 7.35
C ASP A 139 10.11 1.70 6.92
N PHE A 140 9.05 1.58 7.73
CA PHE A 140 7.73 2.15 7.51
C PHE A 140 7.20 2.83 8.76
N GLY A 141 6.50 3.95 8.58
CA GLY A 141 5.97 4.72 9.70
C GLY A 141 4.79 4.08 10.43
N CYS A 142 4.17 3.05 9.85
CA CYS A 142 3.13 2.23 10.44
C CYS A 142 3.29 0.77 9.98
N VAL A 143 3.23 -0.19 10.92
CA VAL A 143 3.25 -1.62 10.61
C VAL A 143 2.08 -2.31 11.30
N TRP A 144 1.22 -2.95 10.52
CA TRP A 144 0.14 -3.78 11.04
C TRP A 144 0.51 -5.27 11.02
N VAL A 145 0.08 -6.01 12.03
CA VAL A 145 0.25 -7.48 12.08
C VAL A 145 -1.12 -8.13 11.96
N ASN A 146 -1.29 -9.01 10.97
CA ASN A 146 -2.51 -9.76 10.69
C ASN A 146 -3.77 -8.89 10.48
N THR A 147 -3.57 -7.69 9.97
CA THR A 147 -4.61 -6.74 9.58
C THR A 147 -4.04 -5.68 8.61
N HIS A 148 -4.90 -4.87 8.02
CA HIS A 148 -4.52 -3.78 7.12
C HIS A 148 -5.53 -2.63 7.22
N ILE A 149 -5.03 -1.39 7.37
CA ILE A 149 -5.83 -0.15 7.42
C ILE A 149 -6.69 0.08 8.70
N PRO A 150 -6.49 -0.56 9.87
CA PRO A 150 -7.07 0.01 11.08
C PRO A 150 -6.34 1.33 11.41
N ILE A 151 -7.06 2.44 11.31
CA ILE A 151 -6.60 3.79 11.66
C ILE A 151 -7.38 4.23 12.88
N VAL A 152 -6.68 4.44 14.01
CA VAL A 152 -7.28 4.85 15.28
C VAL A 152 -6.69 6.20 15.70
N ALA A 153 -7.51 7.06 16.30
CA ALA A 153 -7.15 8.44 16.59
C ALA A 153 -6.01 8.55 17.61
N GLU A 154 -5.81 7.54 18.45
CA GLU A 154 -4.83 7.52 19.53
C GLU A 154 -3.41 7.16 19.05
N MET A 155 -3.28 6.53 17.87
CA MET A 155 -1.99 6.04 17.35
C MET A 155 -1.47 6.95 16.24
N PRO A 156 -0.15 7.25 16.20
CA PRO A 156 0.41 8.13 15.19
C PRO A 156 0.36 7.49 13.81
N HIS A 157 0.04 8.29 12.79
CA HIS A 157 0.09 7.85 11.39
C HIS A 157 0.89 8.86 10.56
N GLY A 158 1.83 8.38 9.77
CA GLY A 158 2.70 9.23 8.96
C GLY A 158 3.91 8.43 8.52
N GLY A 159 4.42 8.71 7.32
CA GLY A 159 5.44 7.89 6.68
C GLY A 159 6.87 8.22 7.06
N PHE A 160 7.78 7.39 6.55
CA PHE A 160 9.21 7.63 6.47
C PHE A 160 9.64 7.87 5.01
N LYS A 161 10.93 8.17 4.80
CA LYS A 161 11.53 8.39 3.46
C LYS A 161 10.75 9.45 2.65
N LYS A 162 10.43 9.17 1.38
CA LYS A 162 9.65 10.08 0.53
C LYS A 162 8.15 10.09 0.85
N SER A 163 7.68 9.27 1.79
CA SER A 163 6.30 9.33 2.26
C SER A 163 6.03 10.44 3.29
N GLY A 164 7.04 11.25 3.59
CA GLY A 164 6.90 12.46 4.39
C GLY A 164 7.64 12.41 5.73
N TYR A 165 7.37 13.43 6.53
CA TYR A 165 7.86 13.63 7.89
C TYR A 165 6.71 14.14 8.77
N GLY A 166 6.82 13.96 10.08
CA GLY A 166 5.77 14.29 11.04
C GLY A 166 4.80 13.13 11.23
N LYS A 167 3.82 13.32 12.12
CA LYS A 167 2.76 12.35 12.39
C LYS A 167 1.43 13.08 12.52
N ASP A 168 0.43 12.60 11.80
CA ASP A 168 -0.98 12.92 12.03
C ASP A 168 -1.56 12.00 13.12
N LEU A 169 -2.73 12.39 13.63
CA LEU A 169 -3.43 11.73 14.74
C LEU A 169 -2.60 11.75 16.04
N SER A 170 -3.03 11.04 17.06
CA SER A 170 -2.33 10.88 18.35
C SER A 170 -1.95 12.20 19.04
N ALA A 171 -1.26 12.09 20.19
CA ALA A 171 -0.66 13.25 20.84
C ALA A 171 0.52 13.83 20.05
N TYR A 172 1.18 13.02 19.20
CA TYR A 172 2.36 13.48 18.45
C TYR A 172 2.02 14.59 17.45
N ALA A 173 0.85 14.54 16.80
CA ALA A 173 0.43 15.61 15.89
C ALA A 173 0.30 16.97 16.59
N LEU A 174 -0.04 16.99 17.90
CA LEU A 174 -0.17 18.23 18.65
C LEU A 174 1.18 18.93 18.84
N GLU A 175 2.29 18.19 18.85
CA GLU A 175 3.63 18.76 18.98
C GLU A 175 3.99 19.65 17.78
N ASP A 176 3.58 19.27 16.56
CA ASP A 176 3.81 20.05 15.33
C ASP A 176 3.06 21.40 15.33
N TYR A 177 2.00 21.52 16.13
CA TYR A 177 1.25 22.78 16.33
C TYR A 177 1.63 23.52 17.63
N THR A 178 2.64 23.04 18.37
CA THR A 178 3.02 23.57 19.68
C THR A 178 4.30 24.40 19.62
N ARG A 179 4.33 25.53 20.34
CA ARG A 179 5.53 26.36 20.51
C ARG A 179 6.14 26.17 21.90
N ILE A 180 7.25 25.46 21.98
CA ILE A 180 7.95 25.17 23.24
C ILE A 180 8.76 26.39 23.70
N LYS A 181 8.67 26.74 24.99
CA LYS A 181 9.46 27.79 25.64
C LYS A 181 10.10 27.26 26.92
N HIS A 182 11.44 27.25 26.96
CA HIS A 182 12.20 26.98 28.18
C HIS A 182 12.45 28.30 28.94
N VAL A 183 12.09 28.34 30.22
CA VAL A 183 12.36 29.45 31.13
C VAL A 183 13.12 28.90 32.33
N MET A 184 14.32 29.43 32.56
CA MET A 184 15.15 29.05 33.71
C MET A 184 15.42 30.29 34.54
N VAL A 185 15.30 30.15 35.86
CA VAL A 185 15.59 31.22 36.82
C VAL A 185 16.75 30.74 37.70
N ASN A 186 17.88 31.44 37.66
CA ASN A 186 18.97 31.22 38.60
C ASN A 186 18.69 32.00 39.89
N ILE A 187 18.73 31.31 41.03
CA ILE A 187 18.51 31.88 42.36
C ILE A 187 19.73 31.74 43.28
N ALA A 188 20.91 31.45 42.72
CA ALA A 188 22.15 31.49 43.49
C ALA A 188 22.52 32.94 43.85
N GLU A 189 22.87 33.18 45.12
CA GLU A 189 23.48 34.43 45.60
C GLU A 189 24.88 34.63 45.03
#